data_AF-A0A0F8Z9Y8-F1
#
_entry.id   AF-A0A0F8Z9Y8-F1
#
_cell.length_a   1.000
_cell.length_b   1.000
_cell.length_c   1.000
_cell.angle_alpha   90.00
_cell.angle_beta   90.00
_cell.angle_gamma   90.00
#
_symmetry.space_group_name_H-M   'P 1'
#
loop_
_entity.id
_entity.type
_entity.pdbx_description
1 polymer ?
#
loop_
_entity_poly.entity_id
_entity_poly.type
_entity_poly.pdbx_seq_one_letter_code
_entity_poly.pdbx_strand_id
1 'polypeptide(L)'
;MQIWKFPLEVTDDECLEMPFRARVLTIQTQNGKPCLWALVEPGSSPILRKFRIVGTGHEFDGKGEYVGTFQLMDGALVFHVFDVSEA
;
A
#
# COMPACT_ATOMS: atom_id res chain seq x y z
N MET A 1 -3.53 -19.46 5.69
CA MET A 1 -3.65 -18.00 5.48
C MET A 1 -3.25 -17.26 6.75
N GLN A 2 -2.55 -16.14 6.63
CA GLN A 2 -2.12 -15.28 7.72
C GLN A 2 -2.32 -13.81 7.33
N ILE A 3 -2.42 -12.90 8.31
CA ILE A 3 -2.43 -11.46 8.04
C ILE A 3 -1.02 -10.93 8.35
N TRP A 4 -0.34 -10.42 7.32
CA TRP A 4 0.98 -9.82 7.46
C TRP A 4 0.90 -8.30 7.37
N LYS A 5 1.88 -7.62 7.96
CA LYS A 5 2.01 -6.16 7.96
C LYS A 5 3.26 -5.76 7.19
N PHE A 6 3.11 -4.77 6.31
CA PHE A 6 4.17 -4.23 5.48
C PHE A 6 4.24 -2.71 5.70
N PRO A 7 5.28 -2.19 6.36
CA PRO A 7 5.51 -0.75 6.41
C PRO A 7 5.61 -0.19 5.00
N LEU A 8 5.03 1.00 4.78
CA LEU A 8 5.11 1.72 3.52
C LEU A 8 5.94 2.98 3.75
N GLU A 9 6.91 3.25 2.89
CA GLU A 9 7.59 4.55 2.87
C GLU A 9 6.77 5.54 2.02
N VAL A 10 6.76 6.82 2.41
CA VAL A 10 5.97 7.84 1.71
C VAL A 10 6.80 8.43 0.56
N THR A 11 6.72 7.77 -0.59
CA THR A 11 7.34 8.14 -1.87
C THR A 11 6.26 8.13 -2.97
N ASP A 12 6.51 8.69 -4.15
CA ASP A 12 5.51 8.67 -5.24
C ASP A 12 5.18 7.25 -5.72
N ASP A 13 6.19 6.38 -5.74
CA ASP A 13 6.12 4.99 -6.16
C ASP A 13 6.92 4.13 -5.16
N GLU A 14 6.25 3.19 -4.51
CA GLU A 14 6.86 2.28 -3.53
C GLU A 14 6.75 0.83 -3.99
N CYS A 15 7.82 0.07 -3.88
CA CYS A 15 7.85 -1.35 -4.24
C CYS A 15 8.02 -2.21 -2.98
N LEU A 16 7.05 -3.08 -2.72
CA LEU A 16 7.11 -4.02 -1.60
C LEU A 16 7.29 -5.45 -2.10
N GLU A 17 8.19 -6.17 -1.46
CA GLU A 17 8.29 -7.61 -1.62
C GLU A 17 7.18 -8.29 -0.80
N MET A 18 6.25 -8.94 -1.49
CA MET A 18 5.10 -9.59 -0.89
C MET A 18 4.96 -11.02 -1.41
N PRO A 19 4.48 -11.98 -0.61
CA PRO A 19 4.23 -13.33 -1.12
C PRO A 19 3.25 -13.32 -2.30
N PHE A 20 3.50 -14.18 -3.27
CA PHE A 20 2.64 -14.35 -4.44
C PHE A 20 1.18 -14.56 -4.00
N ARG A 21 0.26 -13.89 -4.72
CA ARG A 21 -1.19 -13.86 -4.41
C ARG A 21 -1.57 -13.27 -3.05
N ALA A 22 -0.66 -12.55 -2.37
CA ALA A 22 -1.06 -11.75 -1.23
C ALA A 22 -2.22 -10.81 -1.63
N ARG A 23 -3.29 -10.79 -0.85
CA ARG A 23 -4.45 -9.92 -1.08
C ARG A 23 -4.40 -8.76 -0.10
N VAL A 24 -4.19 -7.56 -0.61
CA VAL A 24 -4.20 -6.35 0.23
C VAL A 24 -5.60 -6.19 0.85
N LEU A 25 -5.63 -5.88 2.14
CA LEU A 25 -6.86 -5.69 2.89
C LEU A 25 -7.13 -4.19 3.09
N THR A 26 -6.09 -3.46 3.52
CA THR A 26 -6.19 -2.02 3.78
C THR A 26 -4.79 -1.42 3.99
N ILE A 27 -4.72 -0.09 3.86
CA ILE A 27 -3.65 0.77 4.37
C ILE A 27 -4.18 1.57 5.55
N GLN A 28 -3.42 1.66 6.64
CA GLN A 28 -3.71 2.56 7.78
C GLN A 28 -2.41 3.10 8.38
N THR A 29 -2.51 4.18 9.13
CA THR A 29 -1.39 4.73 9.91
C THR A 29 -1.31 4.03 11.27
N GLN A 30 -0.15 3.48 11.62
CA GLN A 30 0.15 2.93 12.93
C GLN A 30 1.42 3.58 13.47
N ASN A 31 1.34 4.19 14.66
CA ASN A 31 2.46 4.89 15.29
C ASN A 31 3.13 5.93 14.37
N GLY A 32 2.31 6.70 13.64
CA GLY A 32 2.79 7.74 12.72
C GLY A 32 3.41 7.22 11.42
N LYS A 33 3.31 5.93 11.12
CA LYS A 33 3.80 5.33 9.88
C LYS A 33 2.70 4.62 9.10
N PRO A 34 2.61 4.79 7.77
CA PRO A 34 1.67 4.01 6.97
C PRO A 34 2.10 2.54 6.91
N CYS A 35 1.12 1.65 7.05
CA CYS A 35 1.29 0.21 7.05
C CYS A 35 0.19 -0.42 6.19
N LEU A 36 0.59 -1.32 5.29
CA LEU A 36 -0.32 -2.19 4.55
C LEU A 36 -0.52 -3.49 5.33
N TRP A 37 -1.75 -3.98 5.33
CA TRP A 37 -2.06 -5.33 5.78
C TRP A 37 -2.57 -6.16 4.62
N ALA A 38 -2.11 -7.40 4.52
CA ALA A 38 -2.51 -8.32 3.46
C ALA A 38 -2.77 -9.73 3.99
N LEU A 39 -3.74 -10.42 3.39
CA LEU A 39 -3.94 -11.85 3.56
C LEU A 39 -2.90 -12.60 2.71
N VAL A 40 -2.10 -13.42 3.37
CA VAL A 40 -0.94 -14.10 2.80
C VAL A 40 -1.09 -15.62 2.95
N GLU A 41 -0.67 -16.33 1.92
CA GLU A 41 -0.36 -17.77 1.99
C GLU A 41 1.12 -17.95 2.33
N PRO A 42 1.46 -18.39 3.56
CA PRO A 42 2.85 -18.57 3.96
C PRO A 42 3.56 -19.62 3.10
N GLY A 43 4.80 -19.37 2.74
CA GLY A 43 5.61 -20.27 1.90
C GLY A 43 5.51 -20.01 0.40
N SER A 44 4.59 -19.13 -0.04
CA SER A 44 4.55 -18.65 -1.42
C SER A 44 5.80 -17.80 -1.74
N SER A 45 6.32 -17.95 -2.97
CA SER A 45 7.47 -17.17 -3.44
C SER A 45 7.18 -15.66 -3.39
N PRO A 46 8.16 -14.83 -3.01
CA PRO A 46 8.00 -13.39 -3.04
C PRO A 46 7.90 -12.85 -4.47
N ILE A 47 7.11 -11.79 -4.64
CA ILE A 47 7.02 -10.97 -5.84
C ILE A 47 7.11 -9.49 -5.45
N LEU A 48 7.58 -8.64 -6.38
CA LEU A 48 7.52 -7.20 -6.21
C LEU A 48 6.12 -6.71 -6.59
N ARG A 49 5.49 -5.97 -5.67
CA ARG A 49 4.22 -5.28 -5.86
C ARG A 49 4.47 -3.79 -5.82
N LYS A 50 4.00 -3.06 -6.82
CA LYS A 50 4.22 -1.61 -6.95
C LYS A 50 2.97 -0.85 -6.49
N PHE A 51 3.18 0.09 -5.59
CA PHE A 51 2.16 0.97 -5.05
C PHE A 51 2.43 2.41 -5.45
N ARG A 52 1.40 3.10 -5.97
CA ARG A 52 1.43 4.54 -6.23
C ARG A 52 0.85 5.24 -5.01
N ILE A 53 1.55 6.26 -4.49
CA ILE A 53 1.05 7.10 -3.40
C ILE A 53 0.81 8.51 -3.93
N VAL A 54 -0.37 9.04 -3.70
CA VAL A 54 -0.78 10.34 -4.23
C VAL A 54 -1.33 11.20 -3.10
N GLY A 55 -0.79 12.40 -2.93
CA GLY A 55 -1.32 13.39 -2.00
C GLY A 55 -2.68 13.95 -2.47
N THR A 56 -3.58 14.26 -1.56
CA THR A 56 -4.85 14.90 -1.91
C THR A 56 -4.60 16.22 -2.67
N GLY A 57 -5.24 16.37 -3.84
CA GLY A 57 -5.09 17.55 -4.71
C GLY A 57 -3.92 17.48 -5.71
N HIS A 58 -3.11 16.42 -5.68
CA HIS A 58 -2.05 16.20 -6.66
C HIS A 58 -2.60 15.54 -7.94
N GLU A 59 -1.93 15.76 -9.06
CA GLU A 59 -2.25 15.09 -10.32
C GLU A 59 -2.07 13.57 -10.19
N PHE A 60 -2.98 12.83 -10.84
CA PHE A 60 -2.97 11.38 -10.86
C PHE A 60 -3.38 10.88 -12.25
N ASP A 61 -2.68 9.87 -12.76
CA ASP A 61 -2.92 9.33 -14.11
C ASP A 61 -4.09 8.34 -14.18
N GLY A 62 -4.77 8.09 -13.05
CA GLY A 62 -5.95 7.25 -12.98
C GLY A 62 -5.68 5.75 -13.05
N LYS A 63 -4.42 5.30 -12.85
CA LYS A 63 -4.04 3.89 -12.97
C LYS A 63 -3.95 3.17 -11.62
N GLY A 64 -4.27 1.88 -11.65
CA GLY A 64 -4.14 0.98 -10.50
C GLY A 64 -5.44 0.78 -9.73
N GLU A 65 -5.44 -0.25 -8.90
CA GLU A 65 -6.54 -0.59 -8.00
C GLU A 65 -6.43 0.21 -6.71
N TYR A 66 -7.50 0.87 -6.30
CA TYR A 66 -7.51 1.64 -5.06
C TYR A 66 -7.37 0.73 -3.84
N VAL A 67 -6.36 0.99 -3.02
CA VAL A 67 -6.06 0.24 -1.80
C VAL A 67 -6.67 0.90 -0.56
N GLY A 68 -6.60 2.23 -0.50
CA GLY A 68 -7.13 2.99 0.63
C GLY A 68 -6.50 4.36 0.80
N THR A 69 -6.92 5.03 1.87
CA THR A 69 -6.46 6.36 2.26
C THR A 69 -5.87 6.29 3.66
N PHE A 70 -4.72 6.95 3.85
CA PHE A 70 -4.11 7.12 5.15
C PHE A 70 -3.77 8.59 5.39
N GLN A 71 -3.61 8.93 6.66
CA GLN A 71 -3.35 10.29 7.11
C GLN A 71 -2.11 10.33 7.99
N LEU A 72 -1.30 11.37 7.83
CA LEU A 72 -0.15 11.66 8.66
C LEU A 72 -0.30 13.03 9.33
N MET A 73 0.50 13.25 10.38
CA MET A 73 0.52 14.52 11.12
C MET A 73 -0.89 14.94 11.58
N ASP A 74 -1.60 14.03 12.27
CA ASP A 74 -2.97 14.24 12.77
C ASP A 74 -3.96 14.74 11.71
N GLY A 75 -3.83 14.26 10.48
CA GLY A 75 -4.74 14.60 9.38
C GLY A 75 -4.32 15.80 8.56
N ALA A 76 -3.21 16.47 8.91
CA ALA A 76 -2.69 17.57 8.10
C ALA A 76 -2.23 17.12 6.71
N LEU A 77 -1.78 15.86 6.58
CA LEU A 77 -1.41 15.26 5.30
C LEU A 77 -2.30 14.04 5.03
N VAL A 78 -2.90 14.00 3.84
CA VAL A 78 -3.79 12.92 3.40
C VAL A 78 -3.27 12.34 2.09
N PHE A 79 -3.14 11.01 2.05
CA PHE A 79 -2.60 10.28 0.91
C PHE A 79 -3.52 9.13 0.50
N HIS A 80 -3.48 8.82 -0.79
CA HIS A 80 -4.25 7.77 -1.43
C HIS A 80 -3.27 6.76 -2.06
N VAL A 81 -3.49 5.47 -1.82
CA VAL A 81 -2.62 4.40 -2.30
C VAL A 81 -3.34 3.57 -3.35
N PHE A 82 -2.64 3.25 -4.44
CA PHE A 82 -3.13 2.41 -5.52
C PHE A 82 -2.12 1.28 -5.80
N ASP A 83 -2.58 0.03 -5.93
CA ASP A 83 -1.77 -1.08 -6.43
C ASP A 83 -1.73 -1.00 -7.97
N VAL A 84 -0.56 -0.68 -8.52
CA VAL A 84 -0.35 -0.54 -9.97
C VAL A 84 0.37 -1.74 -10.57
N SER A 85 0.48 -2.83 -9.81
CA SER A 85 1.02 -4.09 -10.31
C SER A 85 0.13 -4.65 -11.42
N GLU A 86 0.72 -5.22 -12.46
CA GLU A 86 -0.06 -5.87 -13.52
C GLU A 86 -0.86 -7.05 -12.93
N ALA A 87 -2.14 -7.13 -13.30
CA ALA A 87 -3.09 -8.14 -12.81
C ALA A 87 -2.82 -9.54 -13.38
#